data_AF-A0A4Q4DNY6-F1
#
_entry.id   AF-A0A4Q4DNY6-F1
#
_cell.length_a   1.000
_cell.length_b   1.000
_cell.length_c   1.000
_cell.angle_alpha   90.00
_cell.angle_beta   90.00
_cell.angle_gamma   90.00
#
_symmetry.space_group_name_H-M   'P 1'
#
loop_
_entity.id
_entity.type
_entity.pdbx_description
1 polymer ?
#
loop_
_entity_poly.entity_id
_entity_poly.type
_entity_poly.pdbx_seq_one_letter_code
_entity_poly.pdbx_strand_id
1 'polypeptide(L)' 'MTAAPSSRRPQHPARAIACPHCNASVGQPCTVPSNRRPLPAPHQARIDALAPATPAPAGAWPTTNGDAA' A
#
# COMPACT_ATOMS: atom_id res chain seq x y z
N MET A 1 -28.88 3.95 28.22
CA MET A 1 -28.82 3.42 26.84
C MET A 1 -27.43 3.71 26.30
N THR A 2 -26.45 2.85 26.54
CA THR A 2 -25.05 3.12 26.13
C THR A 2 -24.80 2.41 24.81
N ALA A 3 -24.47 3.17 23.77
CA ALA A 3 -24.13 2.64 22.45
C ALA A 3 -22.85 1.79 22.53
N ALA A 4 -22.89 0.57 21.99
CA ALA A 4 -21.71 -0.27 21.84
C ALA A 4 -20.69 0.42 20.91
N PRO A 5 -19.38 0.36 21.20
CA PRO A 5 -18.38 0.90 20.29
C PRO A 5 -18.48 0.13 18.96
N SER A 6 -18.76 0.85 17.87
CA SER A 6 -18.61 0.29 16.54
C SER A 6 -17.16 -0.08 16.37
N SER A 7 -16.86 -1.38 16.42
CA SER A 7 -15.59 -1.97 16.04
C SER A 7 -15.33 -1.56 14.60
N ARG A 8 -14.64 -0.43 14.42
CA ARG A 8 -14.26 0.08 13.11
C ARG A 8 -13.36 -0.99 12.51
N ARG A 9 -13.95 -1.81 11.63
CA ARG A 9 -13.26 -2.94 11.01
C ARG A 9 -11.94 -2.41 10.46
N PRO A 10 -10.79 -3.01 10.77
CA PRO A 10 -9.50 -2.49 10.34
C PRO A 10 -9.50 -2.41 8.81
N GLN A 11 -9.56 -1.18 8.29
CA GLN A 11 -9.42 -0.92 6.87
C GLN A 11 -7.93 -0.90 6.56
N HIS A 12 -7.50 -1.68 5.58
CA HIS A 12 -6.09 -1.71 5.18
C HIS A 12 -5.64 -0.28 4.81
N PRO A 13 -4.51 0.22 5.33
CA PRO A 13 -4.08 1.60 5.13
C PRO A 13 -3.95 1.96 3.65
N ALA A 14 -3.52 1.03 2.79
CA ALA A 14 -3.45 1.21 1.33
C ALA A 14 -4.80 1.57 0.65
N ARG A 15 -5.93 1.48 1.35
CA ARG A 15 -7.22 1.97 0.85
C ARG A 15 -7.35 3.50 0.93
N ALA A 16 -6.43 4.19 1.59
CA ALA A 16 -6.39 5.65 1.66
C ALA A 16 -6.05 6.33 0.31
N ILE A 17 -5.49 5.60 -0.65
CA ILE A 17 -5.19 6.08 -2.00
C ILE A 17 -6.00 5.30 -3.05
N ALA A 18 -6.17 5.86 -4.25
CA ALA A 18 -6.76 5.12 -5.37
C ALA A 18 -5.85 3.97 -5.83
N CYS A 19 -6.43 2.88 -6.34
CA CYS A 19 -5.64 1.77 -6.88
C CYS A 19 -5.20 2.07 -8.32
N PRO A 20 -3.88 2.13 -8.63
CA PRO A 20 -3.42 2.37 -9.99
C PRO A 20 -3.63 1.17 -10.94
N HIS A 21 -3.85 -0.03 -10.39
CA HIS A 21 -4.02 -1.26 -11.18
C HIS A 21 -5.46 -1.46 -11.67
N CYS A 22 -6.45 -1.28 -10.78
CA CYS A 22 -7.87 -1.51 -11.10
C CYS A 22 -8.75 -0.26 -11.01
N ASN A 23 -8.15 0.91 -10.77
CA ASN A 23 -8.84 2.20 -10.65
C ASN A 23 -9.90 2.27 -9.54
N ALA A 24 -9.82 1.39 -8.53
CA ALA A 24 -10.69 1.48 -7.36
C ALA A 24 -10.44 2.78 -6.58
N SER A 25 -11.50 3.53 -6.31
CA SER A 25 -11.46 4.81 -5.57
C SER A 25 -11.01 4.63 -4.11
N VAL A 26 -10.66 5.74 -3.46
CA VAL A 26 -10.30 5.78 -2.03
C VAL A 26 -11.42 5.16 -1.17
N GLY A 27 -11.04 4.35 -0.19
CA GLY A 27 -11.95 3.60 0.69
C GLY A 27 -12.59 2.36 0.04
N GLN A 28 -12.65 2.29 -1.29
CA GLN A 28 -13.29 1.19 -2.01
C GLN A 28 -12.40 -0.05 -2.11
N PRO A 29 -12.96 -1.27 -1.95
CA PRO A 29 -12.24 -2.51 -2.19
C PRO A 29 -11.79 -2.60 -3.65
N CYS A 30 -10.63 -3.23 -3.86
CA CYS A 30 -10.28 -3.68 -5.20
C CYS A 30 -11.26 -4.78 -5.60
N THR A 31 -11.57 -4.90 -6.89
CA THR A 31 -12.45 -5.95 -7.41
C THR A 31 -11.74 -6.81 -8.43
N VAL A 32 -12.07 -8.10 -8.49
CA VAL A 32 -11.55 -9.00 -9.52
C VAL A 32 -12.16 -8.59 -10.87
N PRO A 33 -11.37 -8.38 -11.94
CA PRO A 33 -11.89 -7.95 -13.24
C PRO A 33 -12.97 -8.89 -13.81
N SER A 34 -12.77 -10.20 -13.67
CA SER A 34 -13.61 -11.23 -14.30
C SER A 34 -15.02 -11.34 -13.71
N ASN A 35 -15.22 -11.00 -12.43
CA ASN A 35 -16.51 -11.21 -11.74
C ASN A 35 -16.91 -10.05 -10.82
N ARG A 36 -16.14 -8.96 -10.80
CA ARG A 36 -16.32 -7.76 -9.96
C ARG A 36 -16.45 -8.04 -8.46
N ARG A 37 -16.04 -9.22 -7.98
CA ARG A 37 -16.09 -9.53 -6.54
C ARG A 37 -15.04 -8.70 -5.78
N PRO A 38 -15.38 -8.16 -4.60
CA PRO A 38 -14.44 -7.42 -3.78
C PRO A 38 -13.34 -8.35 -3.26
N LEU A 39 -12.09 -7.94 -3.43
CA LEU A 39 -10.95 -8.64 -2.86
C LEU A 39 -10.87 -8.37 -1.34
N PRO A 40 -10.50 -9.39 -0.56
CA PRO A 40 -10.24 -9.22 0.87
C PRO A 40 -9.03 -8.30 1.12
N ALA A 41 -7.98 -8.45 0.33
CA ALA A 41 -6.76 -7.63 0.37
C ALA A 41 -6.69 -6.67 -0.83
N PRO A 42 -6.10 -5.46 -0.68
CA PRO A 42 -5.83 -4.60 -1.83
C PRO A 42 -4.77 -5.22 -2.76
N HIS A 43 -4.75 -4.81 -4.03
CA HIS A 43 -3.68 -5.21 -4.98
C HIS A 43 -2.30 -4.74 -4.49
N GLN A 44 -1.25 -5.54 -4.78
CA GLN A 44 0.13 -5.21 -4.42
C GLN A 44 0.55 -3.83 -4.95
N ALA A 45 0.20 -3.50 -6.20
CA ALA A 45 0.46 -2.17 -6.78
C ALA A 45 -0.15 -1.01 -5.97
N ARG A 46 -1.26 -1.22 -5.26
CA ARG A 46 -1.85 -0.21 -4.35
C ARG A 46 -1.08 -0.10 -3.04
N ILE A 47 -0.51 -1.21 -2.57
CA ILE A 47 0.34 -1.24 -1.37
C ILE A 47 1.66 -0.51 -1.69
N ASP A 48 2.29 -0.82 -2.81
CA ASP A 48 3.54 -0.19 -3.25
C ASP A 48 3.36 1.31 -3.50
N ALA A 49 2.22 1.72 -4.07
CA ALA A 49 1.90 3.13 -4.27
C ALA A 49 1.62 3.88 -2.95
N LEU A 50 1.18 3.19 -1.90
CA LEU A 50 1.06 3.80 -0.58
C LEU A 50 2.42 3.85 0.14
N ALA A 51 3.29 2.86 -0.10
CA ALA A 51 4.54 2.72 0.62
C ALA A 51 5.25 4.07 0.64
N PRO A 52 5.60 4.59 1.83
CA PRO A 52 6.43 5.77 1.87
C PRO A 52 7.64 5.47 1.00
N ALA A 53 8.02 6.39 0.10
CA ALA A 53 9.26 6.28 -0.63
C ALA A 53 10.34 6.15 0.43
N THR A 54 10.75 4.92 0.76
CA THR A 54 11.75 4.67 1.79
C THR A 54 12.97 5.42 1.29
N PRO A 55 13.37 6.54 1.91
CA PRO A 55 14.64 7.13 1.55
C PRO A 55 15.66 6.04 1.85
N ALA A 56 16.56 5.76 0.89
CA ALA A 56 17.66 4.84 1.12
C ALA A 56 18.26 5.12 2.50
N PRO A 57 18.56 4.09 3.32
CA PRO A 57 19.10 4.35 4.64
C PRO A 57 20.33 5.23 4.49
N ALA A 58 20.33 6.37 5.20
CA ALA A 58 21.46 7.28 5.30
C ALA A 58 22.63 6.51 5.92
N GLY A 59 23.42 5.84 5.09
CA GLY A 59 24.38 4.82 5.53
C GLY A 59 24.77 3.79 4.48
N ALA A 60 24.32 3.88 3.23
CA ALA A 60 25.01 3.23 2.12
C ALA A 60 26.36 3.97 1.91
N TRP A 61 27.39 3.51 2.63
CA TRP A 61 28.77 3.95 2.43
C TRP A 61 29.14 3.71 0.96
N PRO A 62 29.80 4.66 0.27
CA PRO A 62 30.43 4.34 -0.99
C PRO A 62 31.61 3.41 -0.67
N THR A 63 31.44 2.11 -0.92
CA THR A 63 32.60 1.23 -1.08
C THR A 63 33.33 1.72 -2.33
N THR A 64 34.30 2.61 -2.15
CA THR A 64 35.27 2.89 -3.21
C THR A 64 36.01 1.60 -3.47
N ASN A 65 35.59 0.87 -4.51
CA ASN A 65 36.39 -0.22 -5.03
C ASN A 65 37.73 0.38 -5.46
N GLY A 66 38.81 -0.26 -5.02
CA GLY A 66 40.16 0.19 -5.29
C GLY A 66 40.41 0.38 -6.78
N ASP A 67 40.78 1.60 -7.15
CA ASP A 67 41.42 1.93 -8.40
C ASP A 67 42.74 2.65 -8.10
N ALA A 68 43.80 2.10 -8.70
CA ALA A 68 45.07 2.71 -9.08
C ALA A 68 45.88 3.53 -8.05
N ALA A 69 47.00 2.96 -7.58
CA ALA A 69 48.35 3.31 -8.07
C ALA A 69 49.43 2.52 -7.31
#